data_AF-A0AA48RD50-F1
#
_entry.id   AF-A0AA48RD50-F1
#
_cell.length_a   1.000
_cell.length_b   1.000
_cell.length_c   1.000
_cell.angle_alpha   90.00
_cell.angle_beta   90.00
_cell.angle_gamma   90.00
#
_symmetry.space_group_name_H-M   'P 1'
#
loop_
_entity.id
_entity.type
_entity.pdbx_description
1 polymer ?
#
loop_
_entity_poly.entity_id
_entity_poly.type
_entity_poly.pdbx_seq_one_letter_code
_entity_poly.pdbx_strand_id
1 'polypeptide(L)'
;MSNTTLKPTDRGMLACLGAAPGAELPAVVSAAKVPDPIFAVIAERNRLEAIHVAAIHATDAASPGDEGGDYEAQDEACSAVCDYESDVLLRTAPTTPAGAIALLRLLAEIGNGCMVGGSGYARAILAAVEAIERGDGNV
;
A
#
# COMPACT_ATOMS: atom_id res chain seq x y z
N MET A 1 12.70 -42.01 -34.66
CA MET A 1 12.49 -41.11 -33.50
C MET A 1 13.70 -40.20 -33.43
N SER A 2 13.46 -38.91 -33.63
CA SER A 2 14.47 -37.90 -33.97
C SER A 2 15.29 -37.47 -32.75
N ASN A 3 16.63 -37.52 -32.89
CA ASN A 3 17.56 -36.87 -31.96
C ASN A 3 17.75 -35.41 -32.37
N THR A 4 17.34 -34.47 -31.53
CA THR A 4 17.59 -33.04 -31.71
C THR A 4 18.73 -32.59 -30.80
N THR A 5 19.93 -32.49 -31.37
CA THR A 5 21.09 -31.83 -30.76
C THR A 5 20.94 -30.31 -30.92
N LEU A 6 20.68 -29.60 -29.83
CA LEU A 6 20.74 -28.13 -29.79
C LEU A 6 22.18 -27.67 -29.47
N LYS A 7 22.75 -26.87 -30.37
CA LYS A 7 24.09 -26.26 -30.25
C LYS A 7 24.11 -25.19 -29.14
N PRO A 8 25.22 -25.05 -28.39
CA PRO A 8 25.46 -23.88 -27.55
C PRO A 8 25.88 -22.68 -28.43
N THR A 9 25.14 -21.58 -28.34
CA THR A 9 25.52 -20.31 -28.95
C THR A 9 26.43 -19.56 -27.99
N ASP A 10 27.65 -19.32 -28.43
CA ASP A 10 28.70 -18.64 -27.71
C ASP A 10 29.02 -17.31 -28.43
N ARG A 11 29.28 -16.26 -27.65
CA ARG A 11 29.96 -15.00 -28.00
C ARG A 11 29.16 -13.88 -28.72
N GLY A 12 29.09 -12.73 -28.05
CA GLY A 12 28.65 -11.46 -28.65
C GLY A 12 28.95 -10.22 -27.79
N MET A 13 30.24 -9.84 -27.71
CA MET A 13 30.76 -8.48 -27.50
C MET A 13 30.34 -7.66 -26.24
N LEU A 14 31.22 -7.68 -25.23
CA LEU A 14 31.47 -6.56 -24.33
C LEU A 14 32.15 -5.43 -25.13
N ALA A 15 31.41 -4.38 -25.44
CA ALA A 15 31.92 -3.20 -26.13
C ALA A 15 32.22 -2.06 -25.15
N CYS A 16 33.52 -1.76 -25.06
CA CYS A 16 34.12 -0.44 -24.90
C CYS A 16 33.73 0.42 -23.68
N LEU A 17 34.57 0.31 -22.64
CA LEU A 17 34.78 1.35 -21.62
C LEU A 17 35.37 2.60 -22.30
N GLY A 18 34.52 3.57 -22.63
CA GLY A 18 34.95 4.92 -23.00
C GLY A 18 35.20 5.74 -21.74
N ALA A 19 36.46 5.94 -21.37
CA ALA A 19 36.86 6.91 -20.37
C ALA A 19 36.81 8.32 -20.99
N ALA A 20 35.74 9.08 -20.69
CA ALA A 20 35.69 10.51 -20.96
C ALA A 20 36.15 11.28 -19.72
N PRO A 21 37.14 12.20 -19.82
CA PRO A 21 37.51 13.07 -18.73
C PRO A 21 36.55 14.28 -18.66
N GLY A 22 36.12 14.63 -17.45
CA GLY A 22 35.73 16.00 -17.11
C GLY A 22 34.38 16.49 -17.63
N ALA A 23 33.31 16.04 -17.01
CA ALA A 23 32.16 16.90 -16.77
C ALA A 23 31.76 16.68 -15.30
N GLU A 24 32.17 17.61 -14.45
CA GLU A 24 31.55 17.79 -13.13
C GLU A 24 30.12 18.24 -13.39
N LEU A 25 29.26 17.28 -13.73
CA LEU A 25 27.82 17.47 -13.60
C LEU A 25 27.61 17.79 -12.13
N PRO A 26 26.93 18.90 -11.78
CA PRO A 26 26.54 19.13 -10.41
C PRO A 26 25.79 17.87 -10.01
N ALA A 27 26.31 17.17 -9.00
CA ALA A 27 25.58 16.12 -8.34
C ALA A 27 24.29 16.79 -7.87
N VAL A 28 23.22 16.59 -8.64
CA VAL A 28 21.89 16.94 -8.21
C VAL A 28 21.67 16.00 -7.05
N VAL A 29 22.02 16.47 -5.86
CA VAL A 29 21.57 15.89 -4.61
C VAL A 29 20.08 16.09 -4.66
N SER A 30 19.39 15.14 -5.32
CA SER A 30 17.97 15.01 -5.27
C SER A 30 17.70 14.70 -3.81
N ALA A 31 17.41 15.74 -3.02
CA ALA A 31 16.98 15.60 -1.66
C ALA A 31 15.80 14.64 -1.70
N ALA A 32 16.02 13.41 -1.23
CA ALA A 32 15.02 12.36 -1.29
C ALA A 32 13.76 12.92 -0.64
N LYS A 33 12.72 13.15 -1.44
CA LYS A 33 11.45 13.66 -0.94
C LYS A 33 10.95 12.64 0.07
N VAL A 34 10.85 13.05 1.34
CA VAL A 34 10.34 12.19 2.40
C VAL A 34 8.96 11.67 1.93
N PRO A 35 8.75 10.35 1.85
CA PRO A 35 7.48 9.79 1.44
C PRO A 35 6.36 10.25 2.36
N ASP A 36 5.17 10.47 1.80
CA ASP A 36 3.99 10.84 2.60
C ASP A 36 3.70 9.71 3.62
N PRO A 37 3.64 10.00 4.93
CA PRO A 37 3.44 8.98 5.97
C PRO A 37 2.19 8.12 5.75
N ILE A 38 1.16 8.68 5.09
CA ILE A 38 -0.07 7.96 4.83
C ILE A 38 0.13 6.70 3.98
N PHE A 39 1.15 6.67 3.10
CA PHE A 39 1.42 5.47 2.30
C PHE A 39 1.89 4.29 3.15
N ALA A 40 2.73 4.53 4.16
CA ALA A 40 3.16 3.48 5.07
C ALA A 40 1.97 2.95 5.89
N VAL A 41 1.08 3.85 6.30
CA VAL A 41 -0.12 3.50 7.07
C VAL A 41 -1.10 2.69 6.24
N ILE A 42 -1.33 3.05 4.98
CA ILE A 42 -2.16 2.28 4.03
C ILE A 42 -1.56 0.90 3.78
N ALA A 43 -0.25 0.81 3.59
CA ALA A 43 0.42 -0.48 3.36
C ALA A 43 0.23 -1.44 4.53
N GLU A 44 0.32 -0.95 5.76
CA GLU A 44 0.10 -1.77 6.95
C GLU A 44 -1.37 -2.16 7.13
N ARG A 45 -2.32 -1.25 6.87
CA ARG A 45 -3.76 -1.59 6.84
C ARG A 45 -4.04 -2.72 5.86
N ASN A 46 -3.45 -2.67 4.66
CA ASN A 46 -3.61 -3.72 3.65
C ASN A 46 -2.99 -5.05 4.09
N ARG A 47 -1.89 -5.02 4.85
CA ARG A 47 -1.30 -6.23 5.43
C ARG A 47 -2.24 -6.86 6.45
N LEU A 48 -2.84 -6.06 7.33
CA LEU A 48 -3.80 -6.53 8.32
C LEU A 48 -5.08 -7.08 7.66
N GLU A 49 -5.59 -6.39 6.64
CA GLU A 49 -6.73 -6.87 5.85
C GLU A 49 -6.44 -8.22 5.21
N ALA A 50 -5.25 -8.42 4.63
CA ALA A 50 -4.87 -9.69 4.04
C ALA A 50 -4.85 -10.83 5.07
N ILE A 51 -4.48 -10.55 6.32
CA ILE A 51 -4.53 -11.50 7.43
C ILE A 51 -5.99 -11.80 7.79
N HIS A 52 -6.84 -10.78 7.89
CA HIS A 52 -8.27 -10.95 8.17
C HIS A 52 -8.96 -11.82 7.11
N VAL A 53 -8.73 -11.53 5.83
CA VAL A 53 -9.26 -12.33 4.71
C VAL A 53 -8.74 -13.78 4.76
N ALA A 54 -7.46 -13.97 5.10
CA ALA A 54 -6.90 -15.32 5.25
C ALA A 54 -7.55 -16.08 6.42
N ALA A 55 -7.86 -15.40 7.53
CA ALA A 55 -8.56 -16.00 8.66
C ALA A 55 -9.99 -16.42 8.29
N ILE A 56 -10.75 -15.57 7.58
CA ILE A 56 -12.07 -15.92 7.05
C ILE A 56 -11.99 -17.19 6.20
N HIS A 57 -11.08 -17.22 5.23
CA HIS A 57 -10.93 -18.38 4.35
C HIS A 57 -10.54 -19.66 5.09
N ALA A 58 -9.74 -19.56 6.15
CA ALA A 58 -9.37 -20.70 6.97
C ALA A 58 -10.57 -21.25 7.74
N THR A 59 -11.39 -20.37 8.34
CA THR A 59 -12.61 -20.74 9.05
C THR A 59 -13.64 -21.39 8.10
N ASP A 60 -13.88 -20.76 6.94
CA ASP A 60 -14.78 -21.28 5.91
C ASP A 60 -14.36 -22.67 5.41
N ALA A 61 -13.05 -22.91 5.27
CA ALA A 61 -12.51 -24.18 4.82
C ALA A 61 -12.58 -25.28 5.90
N ALA A 62 -12.44 -24.91 7.18
CA ALA A 62 -12.51 -25.85 8.30
C ALA A 62 -13.93 -26.33 8.59
N SER A 63 -14.92 -25.45 8.39
CA SER A 63 -16.33 -25.69 8.73
C SER A 63 -17.28 -25.16 7.64
N PRO A 64 -17.29 -25.77 6.44
CA PRO A 64 -18.14 -25.32 5.35
C PRO A 64 -19.62 -25.47 5.70
N GLY A 65 -20.30 -24.35 5.97
CA GLY A 65 -21.73 -24.30 6.28
C GLY A 65 -22.10 -24.50 7.75
N ASP A 66 -21.13 -24.49 8.66
CA ASP A 66 -21.37 -24.53 10.10
C ASP A 66 -21.08 -23.14 10.71
N GLU A 67 -22.13 -22.48 11.20
CA GLU A 67 -22.08 -21.18 11.87
C GLU A 67 -21.49 -21.27 13.30
N GLY A 68 -21.02 -22.45 13.73
CA GLY A 68 -20.43 -22.71 15.04
C GLY A 68 -18.90 -22.88 15.05
N GLY A 69 -18.21 -22.54 13.96
CA GLY A 69 -16.76 -22.65 13.84
C GLY A 69 -15.96 -21.86 14.88
N ASP A 70 -14.66 -22.16 14.99
CA ASP A 70 -13.73 -21.39 15.81
C ASP A 70 -13.45 -20.02 15.16
N TYR A 71 -14.31 -19.05 15.46
CA TYR A 71 -14.22 -17.69 14.96
C TYR A 71 -13.17 -16.84 15.69
N GLU A 72 -12.47 -17.37 16.69
CA GLU A 72 -11.56 -16.59 17.52
C GLU A 72 -10.46 -15.91 16.67
N ALA A 73 -9.84 -16.66 15.75
CA ALA A 73 -8.82 -16.11 14.86
C ALA A 73 -9.37 -15.07 13.86
N GLN A 74 -10.63 -15.23 13.42
CA GLN A 74 -11.28 -14.26 12.54
C GLN A 74 -11.63 -12.98 13.29
N ASP A 75 -12.15 -13.10 14.50
CA ASP A 75 -12.55 -11.98 15.36
C ASP A 75 -11.33 -11.17 15.81
N GLU A 76 -10.24 -11.83 16.18
CA GLU A 76 -8.96 -11.18 16.50
C GLU A 76 -8.42 -10.40 15.29
N ALA A 77 -8.43 -11.01 14.10
CA ALA A 77 -7.96 -10.36 12.88
C ALA A 77 -8.88 -9.19 12.45
N CYS A 78 -10.19 -9.32 12.65
CA CYS A 78 -11.16 -8.25 12.42
C CYS A 78 -10.88 -7.06 13.35
N SER A 79 -10.76 -7.35 14.65
CA SER A 79 -10.46 -6.35 15.69
C SER A 79 -9.15 -5.62 15.40
N ALA A 80 -8.11 -6.34 14.98
CA ALA A 80 -6.82 -5.74 14.62
C ALA A 80 -6.93 -4.73 13.46
N VAL A 81 -7.74 -5.01 12.43
CA VAL A 81 -7.98 -4.06 11.33
C VAL A 81 -8.76 -2.84 11.85
N CYS A 82 -9.84 -3.06 12.59
CA CYS A 82 -10.68 -1.97 13.12
C CYS A 82 -9.92 -1.05 14.08
N ASP A 83 -9.14 -1.61 14.99
CA ASP A 83 -8.32 -0.86 15.94
C ASP A 83 -7.28 -0.04 15.19
N TYR A 84 -6.57 -0.65 14.23
CA TYR A 84 -5.58 0.06 13.42
C TYR A 84 -6.19 1.21 12.60
N GLU A 85 -7.39 1.00 12.03
CA GLU A 85 -8.10 2.04 11.30
C GLU A 85 -8.44 3.23 12.22
N SER A 86 -8.98 2.95 13.41
CA SER A 86 -9.42 3.98 14.34
C SER A 86 -8.27 4.74 15.01
N ASP A 87 -7.20 4.04 15.37
CA ASP A 87 -6.08 4.59 16.14
C ASP A 87 -4.94 5.12 15.27
N VAL A 88 -4.73 4.58 14.07
CA VAL A 88 -3.59 4.94 13.23
C VAL A 88 -4.03 5.54 11.90
N LEU A 89 -4.84 4.84 11.11
CA LEU A 89 -5.24 5.29 9.77
C LEU A 89 -5.95 6.65 9.82
N LEU A 90 -7.05 6.73 10.58
CA LEU A 90 -7.86 7.94 10.63
C LEU A 90 -7.13 9.10 11.31
N ARG A 91 -6.09 8.84 12.12
CA ARG A 91 -5.29 9.86 12.81
C ARG A 91 -4.12 10.39 11.98
N THR A 92 -3.70 9.67 10.93
CA THR A 92 -2.58 10.08 10.10
C THR A 92 -3.06 11.05 9.01
N ALA A 93 -2.57 12.29 9.06
CA ALA A 93 -2.88 13.29 8.03
C ALA A 93 -1.96 13.12 6.80
N PRO A 94 -2.50 13.12 5.57
CA PRO A 94 -1.69 13.18 4.38
C PRO A 94 -0.97 14.53 4.29
N THR A 95 0.28 14.50 3.85
CA THR A 95 1.12 15.71 3.74
C THR A 95 1.21 16.23 2.31
N THR A 96 0.81 15.41 1.33
CA THR A 96 0.88 15.67 -0.10
C THR A 96 -0.47 15.40 -0.79
N PRO A 97 -0.73 16.03 -1.96
CA PRO A 97 -1.94 15.73 -2.75
C PRO A 97 -2.04 14.25 -3.16
N ALA A 98 -0.90 13.62 -3.50
CA ALA A 98 -0.89 12.21 -3.87
C ALA A 98 -1.30 11.31 -2.69
N GLY A 99 -0.79 11.58 -1.49
CA GLY A 99 -1.20 10.88 -0.27
C GLY A 99 -2.66 11.12 0.08
N ALA A 100 -3.15 12.34 -0.11
CA ALA A 100 -4.56 12.69 0.10
C ALA A 100 -5.51 11.91 -0.82
N ILE A 101 -5.17 11.83 -2.11
CA ILE A 101 -5.93 11.03 -3.09
C ILE A 101 -5.90 9.54 -2.71
N ALA A 102 -4.75 9.03 -2.28
CA ALA A 102 -4.64 7.63 -1.84
C ALA A 102 -5.53 7.34 -0.62
N LEU A 103 -5.53 8.23 0.36
CA LEU A 103 -6.41 8.12 1.53
C LEU A 103 -7.89 8.15 1.12
N LEU A 104 -8.31 9.11 0.29
CA LEU A 104 -9.72 9.21 -0.15
C LEU A 104 -10.20 7.97 -0.90
N ARG A 105 -9.34 7.37 -1.75
CA ARG A 105 -9.65 6.11 -2.44
C ARG A 105 -9.87 4.97 -1.43
N LEU A 106 -8.96 4.83 -0.47
CA LEU A 106 -9.10 3.81 0.56
C LEU A 106 -10.38 4.02 1.40
N LEU A 107 -10.70 5.25 1.80
CA LEU A 107 -11.92 5.52 2.56
C LEU A 107 -13.18 5.21 1.75
N ALA A 108 -13.16 5.42 0.43
CA ALA A 108 -14.25 5.03 -0.46
C ALA A 108 -14.41 3.50 -0.59
N GLU A 109 -13.31 2.75 -0.49
CA GLU A 109 -13.32 1.28 -0.45
C GLU A 109 -13.88 0.77 0.89
N ILE A 110 -13.40 1.29 2.02
CA ILE A 110 -13.83 0.86 3.37
C ILE A 110 -15.28 1.24 3.65
N GLY A 111 -15.73 2.42 3.19
CA GLY A 111 -17.09 2.91 3.38
C GLY A 111 -18.19 1.99 2.80
N ASN A 112 -17.81 1.02 1.95
CA ASN A 112 -18.70 -0.01 1.44
C ASN A 112 -18.75 -1.30 2.29
N GLY A 113 -17.88 -1.46 3.30
CA GLY A 113 -17.66 -2.72 4.01
C GLY A 113 -17.67 -2.68 5.55
N CYS A 114 -17.13 -1.64 6.20
CA CYS A 114 -17.00 -1.60 7.66
C CYS A 114 -17.59 -0.32 8.29
N MET A 115 -18.47 -0.49 9.28
CA MET A 115 -19.16 0.57 10.03
C MET A 115 -18.22 1.23 11.05
N VAL A 116 -17.13 1.86 10.62
CA VAL A 116 -16.33 2.71 11.51
C VAL A 116 -17.14 3.97 11.83
N GLY A 117 -17.25 4.35 13.10
CA GLY A 117 -18.12 5.45 13.55
C GLY A 117 -17.92 6.75 12.76
N GLY A 118 -19.02 7.36 12.30
CA GLY A 118 -19.02 8.41 11.26
C GLY A 118 -18.19 9.69 11.52
N SER A 119 -17.75 9.94 12.76
CA SER A 119 -16.95 11.13 13.11
C SER A 119 -15.47 11.01 12.69
N GLY A 120 -14.90 9.80 12.64
CA GLY A 120 -13.50 9.59 12.27
C GLY A 120 -13.24 9.84 10.78
N TYR A 121 -14.16 9.39 9.93
CA TYR A 121 -14.11 9.60 8.48
C TYR A 121 -14.15 11.08 8.11
N ALA A 122 -15.05 11.85 8.72
CA ALA A 122 -15.20 13.28 8.42
C ALA A 122 -13.88 14.03 8.62
N ARG A 123 -13.16 13.75 9.70
CA ARG A 123 -11.84 14.36 9.97
C ARG A 123 -10.79 13.95 8.95
N ALA A 124 -10.72 12.67 8.57
CA ALA A 124 -9.76 12.18 7.59
C ALA A 124 -10.02 12.78 6.19
N ILE A 125 -11.29 12.93 5.80
CA ILE A 125 -11.70 13.58 4.55
C ILE A 125 -11.26 15.05 4.55
N LEU A 126 -11.55 15.80 5.61
CA LEU A 126 -11.15 17.21 5.70
C LEU A 126 -9.64 17.39 5.62
N ALA A 127 -8.86 16.55 6.32
CA ALA A 127 -7.39 16.58 6.24
C ALA A 127 -6.87 16.29 4.82
N ALA A 128 -7.53 15.39 4.08
CA ALA A 128 -7.20 15.13 2.69
C ALA A 128 -7.52 16.33 1.78
N VAL A 129 -8.67 16.98 1.97
CA VAL A 129 -9.03 18.21 1.24
C VAL A 129 -8.00 19.32 1.47
N GLU A 130 -7.65 19.59 2.72
CA GLU A 130 -6.63 20.60 3.07
C GLU A 130 -5.27 20.30 2.42
N ALA A 131 -4.89 19.02 2.30
CA ALA A 131 -3.65 18.62 1.64
C ALA A 131 -3.66 18.82 0.12
N ILE A 132 -4.83 18.71 -0.51
CA ILE A 132 -5.03 19.01 -1.93
C ILE A 132 -4.96 20.52 -2.15
N GLU A 133 -5.72 21.32 -1.38
CA GLU A 133 -5.76 22.78 -1.51
C GLU A 133 -4.39 23.43 -1.32
N ARG A 134 -3.58 22.93 -0.38
CA ARG A 134 -2.18 23.38 -0.21
C ARG A 134 -1.29 23.07 -1.41
N GLY A 135 -1.56 21.98 -2.14
CA GLY A 135 -0.79 21.57 -3.31
C GLY A 135 -1.08 22.41 -4.54
N ASP A 136 -2.32 22.87 -4.69
CA ASP A 136 -2.76 23.67 -5.84
C ASP A 136 -2.26 25.13 -5.78
N GLY A 137 -1.91 25.65 -4.59
CA GLY A 137 -1.35 26.99 -4.40
C GLY A 137 0.12 27.16 -4.78
N ASN A 138 0.77 26.12 -5.31
CA ASN A 138 2.20 26.11 -5.63
C ASN A 138 2.49 25.89 -7.13
N VAL A 139 1.52 26.23 -7.99
CA VAL A 139 1.61 26.20 -9.47
C VAL A 139 1.57 27.62 -10.04
#